data_AF-A0A1Q5XCV9-F1
#
_entry.id   AF-A0A1Q5XCV9-F1
#
_cell.length_a   1.000
_cell.length_b   1.000
_cell.length_c   1.000
_cell.angle_alpha   90.00
_cell.angle_beta   90.00
_cell.angle_gamma   90.00
#
_symmetry.space_group_name_H-M   'P 1'
#
loop_
_entity.id
_entity.type
_entity.pdbx_description
1 polymer ?
#
loop_
_entity_poly.entity_id
_entity_poly.type
_entity_poly.pdbx_seq_one_letter_code
_entity_poly.pdbx_strand_id
1 'polypeptide(L)'
;IWAIIIPFIWIGAYMVFGGINSIARAYQIIFPISFFILILCYVLSIRIFDVNHLRPVLSEGLMPVIRGLKSTVLVFTGCEVVMVITAFMQHPEHAIKAMLTGIAIPMILYILTVVMVIGGLSIDSVITSTWPTIDLVRSLEITGFFFERFEFPLLVIWMMQMFCIFSSFYFNAALGISQVFKIRLVPVIFGLMPVIFITAMIPVRINDVFAVGDVIGRMGILLFFLLSVLLSVVLIIRKKVLKQNV
;
A
#
# COMPACT_ATOMS: atom_id res chain seq x y z
N ILE A 1 -3.59 -1.01 22.80
CA ILE A 1 -4.05 -0.35 21.54
C ILE A 1 -3.66 1.12 21.54
N TRP A 2 -4.20 1.93 22.44
CA TRP A 2 -3.92 3.38 22.54
C TRP A 2 -2.44 3.77 22.63
N ALA A 3 -1.69 3.05 23.46
CA ALA A 3 -0.26 3.26 23.65
C ALA A 3 0.57 3.06 22.38
N ILE A 4 0.03 2.38 21.35
CA ILE A 4 0.69 2.19 20.06
C ILE A 4 0.20 3.26 19.06
N ILE A 5 -1.11 3.50 19.02
CA ILE A 5 -1.71 4.45 18.07
C ILE A 5 -1.22 5.88 18.31
N ILE A 6 -1.14 6.32 19.57
CA ILE A 6 -0.75 7.69 19.89
C ILE A 6 0.67 7.98 19.37
N PRO A 7 1.72 7.24 19.75
CA PRO A 7 3.06 7.45 19.18
C PRO A 7 3.08 7.37 17.65
N PHE A 8 2.34 6.43 17.06
CA PHE A 8 2.30 6.27 15.61
C PHE A 8 1.76 7.53 14.90
N ILE A 9 0.67 8.11 15.41
CA ILE A 9 0.10 9.37 14.88
C ILE A 9 1.06 10.54 15.11
N TRP A 10 1.69 10.64 16.29
CA TRP A 10 2.64 11.71 16.59
C TRP A 10 3.89 11.67 15.70
N ILE A 11 4.48 10.49 15.51
CA ILE A 11 5.63 10.30 14.62
C ILE A 11 5.22 10.58 13.17
N GLY A 12 4.03 10.15 12.75
CA GLY A 12 3.49 10.47 11.44
C GLY A 12 3.28 11.98 11.24
N ALA A 13 2.73 12.68 12.23
CA ALA A 13 2.55 14.13 12.20
C ALA A 13 3.91 14.86 12.07
N TYR A 14 4.93 14.40 12.80
CA TYR A 14 6.29 14.93 12.69
C TYR A 14 6.87 14.72 11.28
N MET A 15 6.67 13.55 10.68
CA MET A 15 7.13 13.25 9.33
C MET A 15 6.42 14.12 8.27
N VAL A 16 5.10 14.28 8.42
CA VAL A 16 4.25 15.12 7.55
C VAL A 16 4.61 16.60 7.68
N PHE A 17 5.01 17.05 8.87
CA PHE A 17 5.49 18.42 9.10
C PHE A 17 6.76 18.72 8.29
N GLY A 18 7.64 17.73 8.11
CA GLY A 18 8.80 17.83 7.23
C GLY A 18 8.46 17.89 5.72
N GLY A 19 7.18 17.73 5.36
CA GLY A 19 6.68 17.81 4.00
C GLY A 19 7.05 16.61 3.12
N ILE A 20 6.82 16.76 1.82
CA ILE A 20 6.96 15.67 0.85
C ILE A 20 8.38 15.13 0.72
N ASN A 21 9.39 15.99 0.91
CA ASN A 21 10.80 15.59 0.82
C ASN A 21 11.20 14.60 1.92
N SER A 22 10.69 14.80 3.14
CA SER A 22 10.91 13.87 4.25
C SER A 22 10.27 12.51 3.99
N ILE A 23 9.06 12.51 3.43
CA ILE A 23 8.35 11.30 3.04
C ILE A 23 9.11 10.55 1.93
N ALA A 24 9.55 11.25 0.89
CA ALA A 24 10.30 10.66 -0.21
C ALA A 24 11.62 10.01 0.26
N ARG A 25 12.36 10.67 1.17
CA ARG A 25 13.59 10.10 1.77
C ARG A 25 13.32 8.83 2.57
N ALA A 26 12.20 8.78 3.30
CA ALA A 26 11.84 7.56 4.03
C ALA A 26 11.52 6.40 3.06
N TYR A 27 10.80 6.66 1.97
CA TYR A 27 10.58 5.64 0.92
C TYR A 27 11.90 5.16 0.30
N GLN A 28 12.85 6.07 0.04
CA GLN A 28 14.16 5.69 -0.51
C GLN A 28 14.95 4.75 0.40
N ILE A 29 14.79 4.85 1.72
CA ILE A 29 15.46 3.98 2.70
C ILE A 29 14.68 2.68 2.90
N ILE A 30 13.37 2.77 3.11
CA ILE A 30 12.53 1.63 3.47
C ILE A 30 12.33 0.69 2.29
N PHE A 31 12.22 1.20 1.07
CA PHE A 31 11.95 0.37 -0.11
C PHE A 31 13.08 -0.65 -0.41
N PRO A 32 14.37 -0.28 -0.50
CA PRO A 32 15.45 -1.25 -0.72
C PRO A 32 15.56 -2.30 0.39
N ILE A 33 15.38 -1.89 1.65
CA ILE A 33 15.42 -2.79 2.81
C ILE A 33 14.26 -3.79 2.73
N SER A 34 13.05 -3.31 2.40
CA SER A 34 11.87 -4.15 2.21
C SER A 34 12.06 -5.15 1.08
N PHE A 35 12.58 -4.67 -0.05
CA PHE A 35 12.85 -5.51 -1.21
C PHE A 35 13.85 -6.61 -0.86
N PHE A 36 14.96 -6.26 -0.19
CA PHE A 36 15.98 -7.21 0.21
C PHE A 36 15.45 -8.29 1.18
N ILE A 37 14.71 -7.88 2.22
CA ILE A 37 14.15 -8.82 3.20
C ILE A 37 13.13 -9.76 2.54
N LEU A 38 12.26 -9.25 1.67
CA LEU A 38 11.27 -10.08 0.97
C LEU A 38 11.94 -11.13 0.07
N ILE A 39 12.96 -10.72 -0.71
CA ILE A 39 13.71 -11.65 -1.56
C ILE A 39 14.44 -12.70 -0.71
N LEU A 40 15.04 -12.29 0.42
CA LEU A 40 15.67 -13.24 1.35
C LEU A 40 14.65 -14.26 1.87
N CYS A 41 13.47 -13.82 2.29
CA CYS A 41 12.39 -14.71 2.71
C CYS A 41 11.98 -15.71 1.61
N TYR A 42 11.89 -15.27 0.35
CA TYR A 42 11.58 -16.18 -0.77
C TYR A 42 12.68 -17.19 -1.02
N VAL A 43 13.95 -16.78 -1.01
CA VAL A 43 15.08 -17.70 -1.19
C VAL A 43 15.08 -18.78 -0.11
N LEU A 44 14.76 -18.43 1.14
CA LEU A 44 14.64 -19.40 2.23
C LEU A 44 13.41 -20.32 2.06
N SER A 45 12.30 -19.76 1.56
CA SER A 45 11.03 -20.49 1.32
C SER A 45 11.13 -21.55 0.23
N ILE A 46 12.13 -21.49 -0.66
CA ILE A 46 12.36 -22.52 -1.69
C ILE A 46 12.55 -23.91 -1.06
N ARG A 47 13.05 -24.01 0.18
CA ARG A 47 13.28 -25.30 0.85
C ARG A 47 12.01 -26.12 1.12
N ILE A 48 10.89 -25.45 1.35
CA ILE A 48 9.59 -26.07 1.64
C ILE A 48 8.65 -26.04 0.43
N PHE A 49 9.15 -25.57 -0.72
CA PHE A 49 8.36 -25.36 -1.91
C PHE A 49 8.09 -26.69 -2.63
N ASP A 50 6.82 -27.06 -2.77
CA ASP A 50 6.39 -28.18 -3.59
C ASP A 50 5.57 -27.67 -4.79
N VAL A 51 6.06 -27.95 -6.00
CA VAL A 51 5.40 -27.61 -7.27
C VAL A 51 4.03 -28.29 -7.39
N ASN A 52 3.82 -29.44 -6.73
CA ASN A 52 2.55 -30.15 -6.77
C ASN A 52 1.41 -29.36 -6.13
N HIS A 53 1.70 -28.48 -5.16
CA HIS A 53 0.71 -27.58 -4.58
C HIS A 53 0.17 -26.54 -5.57
N LEU A 54 0.87 -26.27 -6.67
CA LEU A 54 0.46 -25.32 -7.71
C LEU A 54 -0.45 -25.94 -8.78
N ARG A 55 -0.63 -27.27 -8.77
CA ARG A 55 -1.33 -28.00 -9.84
C ARG A 55 -2.84 -27.71 -9.99
N PRO A 56 -3.64 -27.39 -8.96
CA PRO A 56 -5.05 -27.08 -9.16
C PRO A 56 -5.20 -25.66 -9.72
N VAL A 57 -4.91 -25.51 -11.00
CA VAL A 57 -5.12 -24.28 -11.75
C VAL A 57 -6.55 -24.29 -12.28
N LEU A 58 -7.36 -23.29 -11.91
CA LEU A 58 -8.75 -23.16 -12.35
C LEU A 58 -9.65 -24.37 -12.03
N SER A 59 -9.40 -25.10 -10.93
CA SER A 59 -10.21 -26.25 -10.53
C SER A 59 -11.71 -25.93 -10.38
N GLU A 60 -12.05 -24.70 -9.98
CA GLU A 60 -13.43 -24.20 -9.85
C GLU A 60 -13.87 -23.27 -10.99
N GLY A 61 -13.13 -23.25 -12.10
CA GLY A 61 -13.45 -22.44 -13.29
C GLY A 61 -13.06 -20.96 -13.20
N LEU A 62 -13.61 -20.14 -14.11
CA LEU A 62 -13.26 -18.70 -14.25
C LEU A 62 -14.02 -17.77 -13.29
N MET A 63 -15.16 -18.22 -12.76
CA MET A 63 -16.02 -17.37 -11.92
C MET A 63 -15.34 -16.95 -10.59
N PRO A 64 -14.59 -17.84 -9.89
CA PRO A 64 -13.82 -17.45 -8.72
C PRO A 64 -12.70 -16.45 -9.04
N VAL A 65 -12.08 -16.55 -10.22
CA VAL A 65 -11.03 -15.60 -10.68
C VAL A 65 -11.60 -14.19 -10.79
N ILE A 66 -12.79 -14.04 -11.39
CA ILE A 66 -13.46 -12.74 -11.53
C ILE A 66 -13.88 -12.19 -10.16
N ARG A 67 -14.29 -13.04 -9.21
CA ARG A 67 -14.57 -12.60 -7.84
C ARG A 67 -13.30 -12.14 -7.13
N GLY A 68 -12.17 -12.81 -7.33
CA GLY A 68 -10.85 -12.44 -6.79
C GLY A 68 -10.34 -11.09 -7.28
N LEU A 69 -10.75 -10.63 -8.47
CA LEU A 69 -10.41 -9.28 -8.95
C LEU A 69 -10.86 -8.21 -7.95
N LYS A 70 -12.01 -8.37 -7.28
CA LYS A 70 -12.53 -7.37 -6.33
C LYS A 70 -11.56 -7.14 -5.17
N SER A 71 -10.96 -8.20 -4.62
CA SER A 71 -9.98 -8.07 -3.53
C SER A 71 -8.65 -7.49 -4.00
N THR A 72 -8.27 -7.74 -5.26
CA THR A 72 -7.06 -7.17 -5.85
C THR A 72 -7.16 -5.65 -6.03
N VAL A 73 -8.36 -5.09 -6.21
CA VAL A 73 -8.52 -3.64 -6.37
C VAL A 73 -8.11 -2.87 -5.11
N LEU A 74 -8.35 -3.41 -3.92
CA LEU A 74 -7.91 -2.79 -2.68
C LEU A 74 -6.38 -2.66 -2.63
N VAL A 75 -5.67 -3.67 -3.15
CA VAL A 75 -4.20 -3.72 -3.17
C VAL A 75 -3.59 -2.61 -4.04
N PHE A 76 -4.29 -2.20 -5.10
CA PHE A 76 -3.87 -1.10 -5.97
C PHE A 76 -4.47 0.27 -5.59
N THR A 77 -5.16 0.35 -4.45
CA THR A 77 -5.63 1.64 -3.93
C THR A 77 -4.41 2.45 -3.43
N GLY A 78 -4.37 3.76 -3.68
CA GLY A 78 -3.20 4.61 -3.45
C GLY A 78 -2.67 5.30 -4.72
N CYS A 79 -3.24 5.01 -5.90
CA CYS A 79 -2.95 5.76 -7.11
C CYS A 79 -3.29 7.26 -6.98
N GLU A 80 -4.29 7.61 -6.17
CA GLU A 80 -4.67 8.97 -5.84
C GLU A 80 -3.55 9.74 -5.14
N VAL A 81 -2.82 9.09 -4.23
CA VAL A 81 -1.66 9.65 -3.53
C VAL A 81 -0.54 9.90 -4.54
N VAL A 82 -0.33 8.96 -5.47
CA VAL A 82 0.68 9.10 -6.53
C VAL A 82 0.35 10.30 -7.42
N MET A 83 -0.92 10.50 -7.81
CA MET A 83 -1.32 11.67 -8.60
C MET A 83 -0.97 12.98 -7.91
N VAL A 84 -1.25 13.12 -6.62
CA VAL A 84 -0.88 14.33 -5.88
C VAL A 84 0.64 14.49 -5.77
N ILE A 85 1.38 13.41 -5.52
CA ILE A 85 2.85 13.44 -5.46
C ILE A 85 3.45 13.87 -6.81
N THR A 86 2.88 13.45 -7.95
CA THR A 86 3.38 13.86 -9.27
C THR A 86 3.36 15.37 -9.48
N ALA A 87 2.45 16.10 -8.82
CA ALA A 87 2.41 17.57 -8.88
C ALA A 87 3.61 18.24 -8.20
N PHE A 88 4.32 17.53 -7.33
CA PHE A 88 5.52 18.00 -6.63
C PHE A 88 6.82 17.48 -7.27
N MET A 89 6.73 16.78 -8.41
CA MET A 89 7.89 16.19 -9.06
C MET A 89 8.68 17.27 -9.81
N GLN A 90 10.02 17.24 -9.70
CA GLN A 90 10.90 18.20 -10.40
C GLN A 90 10.79 18.08 -11.93
N HIS A 91 10.60 16.85 -12.43
CA HIS A 91 10.51 16.56 -13.87
C HIS A 91 9.22 15.79 -14.20
N PRO A 92 8.05 16.45 -14.21
CA PRO A 92 6.74 15.78 -14.39
C PRO A 92 6.62 15.03 -15.73
N GLU A 93 7.43 15.37 -16.72
CA GLU A 93 7.52 14.67 -18.02
C GLU A 93 7.87 13.18 -17.87
N HIS A 94 8.60 12.81 -16.82
CA HIS A 94 8.97 11.44 -16.53
C HIS A 94 7.96 10.72 -15.62
N ALA A 95 6.88 11.38 -15.21
CA ALA A 95 5.92 10.84 -14.24
C ALA A 95 5.28 9.54 -14.73
N ILE A 96 4.89 9.46 -16.02
CA ILE A 96 4.29 8.24 -16.58
C ILE A 96 5.25 7.06 -16.51
N LYS A 97 6.52 7.27 -16.89
CA LYS A 97 7.55 6.21 -16.82
C LYS A 97 7.76 5.75 -15.38
N ALA A 98 7.88 6.69 -14.44
CA ALA A 98 8.06 6.40 -13.02
C ALA A 98 6.84 5.67 -12.41
N MET A 99 5.62 6.04 -12.82
CA MET A 99 4.40 5.34 -12.38
C MET A 99 4.34 3.92 -12.93
N LEU A 100 4.64 3.73 -14.22
CA LEU A 100 4.62 2.40 -14.85
C LEU A 100 5.66 1.46 -14.22
N THR A 101 6.89 1.93 -14.00
CA THR A 101 7.90 1.13 -13.29
C THR A 101 7.52 0.88 -11.83
N GLY A 102 6.96 1.90 -11.17
CA GLY A 102 6.48 1.82 -9.79
C GLY A 102 5.34 0.83 -9.59
N ILE A 103 4.50 0.58 -10.61
CA ILE A 103 3.43 -0.43 -10.57
C ILE A 103 3.93 -1.81 -11.00
N ALA A 104 4.83 -1.87 -11.98
CA ALA A 104 5.36 -3.13 -12.50
C ALA A 104 6.13 -3.93 -11.43
N ILE A 105 6.95 -3.26 -10.61
CA ILE A 105 7.73 -3.90 -9.54
C ILE A 105 6.84 -4.62 -8.52
N PRO A 106 5.87 -3.96 -7.83
CA PRO A 106 5.00 -4.64 -6.89
C PRO A 106 4.11 -5.69 -7.58
N MET A 107 3.70 -5.48 -8.84
CA MET A 107 2.94 -6.49 -9.58
C MET A 107 3.71 -7.81 -9.72
N ILE A 108 4.99 -7.75 -10.12
CA ILE A 108 5.87 -8.93 -10.22
C ILE A 108 6.08 -9.55 -8.84
N LEU A 109 6.34 -8.71 -7.83
CA LEU A 109 6.53 -9.20 -6.46
C LEU A 109 5.28 -9.89 -5.93
N TYR A 110 4.07 -9.38 -6.17
CA TYR A 110 2.83 -10.00 -5.74
C TYR A 110 2.62 -11.36 -6.38
N ILE A 111 2.85 -11.49 -7.69
CA ILE A 111 2.75 -12.78 -8.39
C ILE A 111 3.74 -13.77 -7.75
N LEU A 112 4.98 -13.33 -7.52
CA LEU A 112 5.99 -14.15 -6.87
C LEU A 112 5.56 -14.56 -5.45
N THR A 113 5.02 -13.64 -4.65
CA THR A 113 4.50 -13.93 -3.30
C THR A 113 3.45 -15.02 -3.35
N VAL A 114 2.46 -14.90 -4.25
CA VAL A 114 1.36 -15.86 -4.36
C VAL A 114 1.89 -17.25 -4.72
N VAL A 115 2.82 -17.33 -5.68
CA VAL A 115 3.44 -18.60 -6.07
C VAL A 115 4.21 -19.21 -4.90
N MET A 116 5.01 -18.43 -4.17
CA MET A 116 5.79 -18.92 -3.04
C MET A 116 4.92 -19.37 -1.86
N VAL A 117 3.85 -18.63 -1.56
CA VAL A 117 2.91 -18.95 -0.47
C VAL A 117 2.13 -20.22 -0.78
N ILE A 118 1.55 -20.34 -1.98
CA ILE A 118 0.80 -21.53 -2.38
C ILE A 118 1.72 -22.75 -2.48
N GLY A 119 2.91 -22.58 -3.08
CA GLY A 119 3.89 -23.65 -3.21
C GLY A 119 4.43 -24.15 -1.87
N GLY A 120 4.60 -23.26 -0.89
CA GLY A 120 5.13 -23.61 0.44
C GLY A 120 4.10 -24.14 1.44
N LEU A 121 2.91 -23.54 1.52
CA LEU A 121 1.91 -23.88 2.56
C LEU A 121 0.76 -24.79 2.08
N SER A 122 0.62 -25.02 0.77
CA SER A 122 -0.56 -25.61 0.12
C SER A 122 -1.83 -24.73 0.21
N ILE A 123 -2.80 -24.97 -0.66
CA ILE A 123 -4.00 -24.12 -0.81
C ILE A 123 -4.90 -24.16 0.43
N ASP A 124 -5.06 -25.32 1.05
CA ASP A 124 -5.95 -25.50 2.21
C ASP A 124 -5.48 -24.69 3.42
N SER A 125 -4.16 -24.63 3.64
CA SER A 125 -3.56 -23.79 4.68
C SER A 125 -3.69 -22.30 4.35
N VAL A 126 -3.57 -21.91 3.07
CA VAL A 126 -3.65 -20.51 2.66
C VAL A 126 -5.06 -19.94 2.84
N ILE A 127 -6.11 -20.73 2.58
CA ILE A 127 -7.51 -20.28 2.73
C ILE A 127 -7.87 -20.03 4.20
N THR A 128 -7.27 -20.78 5.13
CA THR A 128 -7.55 -20.65 6.57
C THR A 128 -6.65 -19.62 7.27
N SER A 129 -5.55 -19.21 6.62
CA SER A 129 -4.62 -18.22 7.15
C SER A 129 -5.04 -16.79 6.84
N THR A 130 -5.13 -15.97 7.88
CA THR A 130 -5.35 -14.51 7.73
C THR A 130 -4.13 -13.80 7.13
N TRP A 131 -2.92 -14.30 7.40
CA TRP A 131 -1.66 -13.69 6.95
C TRP A 131 -0.71 -14.71 6.33
N PRO A 132 -1.05 -15.24 5.13
CA PRO A 132 -0.35 -16.38 4.54
C PRO A 132 1.16 -16.15 4.33
N THR A 133 1.58 -14.92 4.02
CA THR A 133 2.99 -14.57 3.85
C THR A 133 3.79 -14.67 5.15
N ILE A 134 3.19 -14.30 6.29
CA ILE A 134 3.85 -14.42 7.61
C ILE A 134 3.92 -15.88 7.99
N ASP A 135 2.84 -16.62 7.79
CA ASP A 135 2.78 -18.04 8.14
C ASP A 135 3.77 -18.86 7.30
N LEU A 136 4.01 -18.46 6.04
CA LEU A 136 5.05 -19.08 5.19
C LEU A 136 6.43 -18.90 5.84
N VAL A 137 6.77 -17.68 6.24
CA VAL A 137 8.06 -17.40 6.87
C VAL A 137 8.16 -18.02 8.27
N ARG A 138 7.05 -18.11 9.01
CA ARG A 138 7.00 -18.81 10.30
C ARG A 138 7.22 -20.31 10.15
N SER A 139 6.72 -20.92 9.08
CA SER A 139 6.91 -22.35 8.81
C SER A 139 8.38 -22.74 8.55
N LEU A 140 9.24 -21.76 8.30
CA LEU A 140 10.67 -21.93 8.14
C LEU A 140 11.40 -21.82 9.49
N GLU A 141 11.21 -22.81 10.36
CA GLU A 141 12.08 -22.97 11.53
C GLU A 141 13.41 -23.62 11.10
N ILE A 142 14.45 -22.80 10.91
CA ILE A 142 15.80 -23.30 10.63
C ILE A 142 16.55 -23.43 11.96
N THR A 143 16.62 -24.66 12.48
CA THR A 143 17.41 -24.98 13.67
C THR A 143 18.90 -24.74 13.39
N GLY A 144 19.54 -23.82 14.13
CA GLY A 144 21.00 -23.59 14.07
C GLY A 144 21.49 -22.29 13.42
N PHE A 145 20.62 -21.37 13.02
CA PHE A 145 21.01 -20.01 12.59
C PHE A 145 20.74 -18.98 13.71
N PHE A 146 21.50 -17.88 13.76
CA PHE A 146 21.40 -16.83 14.81
C PHE A 146 20.01 -16.16 14.92
N PHE A 147 19.14 -16.35 13.92
CA PHE A 147 17.74 -15.92 13.90
C PHE A 147 16.82 -17.13 13.74
N GLU A 148 16.36 -17.69 14.85
CA GLU A 148 15.42 -18.83 14.86
C GLU A 148 14.01 -18.42 14.40
N ARG A 149 13.70 -17.12 14.38
CA ARG A 149 12.40 -16.56 13.98
C ARG A 149 12.54 -15.46 12.93
N PHE A 150 12.58 -15.88 11.66
CA PHE A 150 12.64 -14.96 10.51
C PHE A 150 11.34 -14.13 10.31
N GLU A 151 10.27 -14.44 11.03
CA GLU A 151 9.04 -13.64 11.05
C GLU A 151 9.26 -12.22 11.61
N PHE A 152 10.20 -12.04 12.55
CA PHE A 152 10.40 -10.74 13.20
C PHE A 152 10.94 -9.66 12.26
N PRO A 153 12.04 -9.88 11.50
CA PRO A 153 12.49 -8.90 10.51
C PRO A 153 11.41 -8.52 9.49
N LEU A 154 10.60 -9.50 9.05
CA LEU A 154 9.49 -9.27 8.13
C LEU A 154 8.42 -8.36 8.74
N LEU A 155 8.02 -8.63 9.99
CA LEU A 155 7.03 -7.81 10.69
C LEU A 155 7.50 -6.37 10.91
N VAL A 156 8.78 -6.19 11.27
CA VAL A 156 9.37 -4.86 11.47
C VAL A 156 9.35 -4.05 10.18
N ILE A 157 9.82 -4.63 9.08
CA ILE A 157 9.86 -3.91 7.80
C ILE A 157 8.46 -3.65 7.25
N TRP A 158 7.53 -4.58 7.46
CA TRP A 158 6.14 -4.39 7.07
C TRP A 158 5.48 -3.26 7.88
N MET A 159 5.78 -3.16 9.17
CA MET A 159 5.31 -2.04 10.00
C MET A 159 5.87 -0.69 9.52
N MET A 160 7.13 -0.65 9.06
CA MET A 160 7.71 0.55 8.45
C MET A 160 7.01 0.92 7.13
N GLN A 161 6.66 -0.06 6.29
CA GLN A 161 5.91 0.19 5.06
C GLN A 161 4.51 0.75 5.36
N MET A 162 3.80 0.17 6.33
CA MET A 162 2.51 0.67 6.80
C MET A 162 2.61 2.13 7.29
N PHE A 163 3.69 2.45 8.00
CA PHE A 163 3.96 3.82 8.45
C PHE A 163 4.21 4.81 7.29
N CYS A 164 4.92 4.40 6.24
CA CYS A 164 5.11 5.21 5.03
C CYS A 164 3.78 5.49 4.32
N ILE A 165 2.95 4.46 4.15
CA ILE A 165 1.62 4.57 3.54
C ILE A 165 0.77 5.55 4.37
N PHE A 166 0.68 5.31 5.68
CA PHE A 166 -0.03 6.19 6.61
C PHE A 166 0.42 7.66 6.49
N SER A 167 1.72 7.91 6.52
CA SER A 167 2.27 9.27 6.43
C SER A 167 1.95 9.93 5.08
N SER A 168 1.91 9.15 4.00
CA SER A 168 1.58 9.65 2.67
C SER A 168 0.12 10.04 2.55
N PHE A 169 -0.79 9.19 3.02
CA PHE A 169 -2.23 9.49 3.07
C PHE A 169 -2.53 10.66 4.00
N TYR A 170 -1.86 10.71 5.15
CA TYR A 170 -2.00 11.81 6.10
C TYR A 170 -1.54 13.15 5.49
N PHE A 171 -0.39 13.19 4.82
CA PHE A 171 0.06 14.38 4.10
C PHE A 171 -0.93 14.80 3.01
N ASN A 172 -1.45 13.86 2.24
CA ASN A 172 -2.45 14.12 1.20
C ASN A 172 -3.74 14.70 1.77
N ALA A 173 -4.26 14.13 2.86
CA ALA A 173 -5.45 14.63 3.53
C ALA A 173 -5.23 16.05 4.08
N ALA A 174 -4.10 16.29 4.74
CA ALA A 174 -3.76 17.60 5.29
C ALA A 174 -3.61 18.66 4.17
N LEU A 175 -2.94 18.29 3.07
CA LEU A 175 -2.77 19.16 1.91
C LEU A 175 -4.11 19.47 1.24
N GLY A 176 -4.98 18.46 1.05
CA GLY A 176 -6.30 18.63 0.46
C GLY A 176 -7.16 19.60 1.24
N ILE A 177 -7.23 19.44 2.58
CA ILE A 177 -7.98 20.37 3.45
C ILE A 177 -7.36 21.77 3.42
N SER A 178 -6.03 21.86 3.52
CA SER A 178 -5.29 23.13 3.43
C SER A 178 -5.61 23.89 2.14
N GLN A 179 -5.68 23.21 0.99
CA GLN A 179 -5.99 23.82 -0.31
C GLN A 179 -7.46 24.23 -0.45
N VAL A 180 -8.40 23.39 0.00
CA VAL A 180 -9.84 23.66 -0.09
C VAL A 180 -10.24 24.84 0.79
N PHE A 181 -9.78 24.85 2.04
CA PHE A 181 -10.13 25.89 3.01
C PHE A 181 -9.15 27.07 3.03
N LYS A 182 -8.08 27.02 2.23
CA LYS A 182 -6.99 28.02 2.19
C LYS A 182 -6.37 28.29 3.57
N ILE A 183 -6.26 27.26 4.39
CA ILE A 183 -5.66 27.32 5.73
C ILE A 183 -4.19 26.90 5.62
N ARG A 184 -3.32 27.36 6.53
CA ARG A 184 -1.93 26.87 6.59
C ARG A 184 -1.91 25.37 6.89
N LEU A 185 -0.95 24.65 6.30
CA LEU A 185 -0.83 23.20 6.45
C LEU A 185 -0.64 22.76 7.91
N VAL A 186 0.15 23.49 8.69
CA VAL A 186 0.54 23.11 10.06
C VAL A 186 -0.67 22.97 11.01
N PRO A 187 -1.57 23.97 11.14
CA PRO A 187 -2.81 23.80 11.91
C PRO A 187 -3.66 22.61 11.48
N VAL A 188 -3.71 22.32 10.18
CA VAL A 188 -4.51 21.22 9.62
C VAL A 188 -3.94 19.87 10.03
N ILE A 189 -2.61 19.72 10.02
CA ILE A 189 -1.93 18.51 10.51
C ILE A 189 -2.37 18.24 11.95
N PHE A 190 -2.16 19.19 12.86
CA PHE A 190 -2.52 18.98 14.27
C PHE A 190 -4.04 18.79 14.47
N GLY A 191 -4.88 19.46 13.69
CA GLY A 191 -6.34 19.28 13.73
C GLY A 191 -6.83 17.91 13.26
N LEU A 192 -6.08 17.26 12.35
CA LEU A 192 -6.40 15.92 11.87
C LEU A 192 -6.02 14.81 12.84
N MET A 193 -5.03 15.02 13.71
CA MET A 193 -4.60 14.01 14.71
C MET A 193 -5.74 13.43 15.55
N PRO A 194 -6.61 14.22 16.21
CA PRO A 194 -7.74 13.67 16.98
C PRO A 194 -8.75 12.93 16.09
N VAL A 195 -8.96 13.38 14.85
CA VAL A 195 -9.87 12.72 13.90
C VAL A 195 -9.34 11.34 13.52
N ILE A 196 -8.04 11.24 13.23
CA ILE A 196 -7.36 9.97 12.92
C ILE A 196 -7.43 9.02 14.13
N PHE A 197 -7.24 9.55 15.34
CA PHE A 197 -7.31 8.76 16.56
C PHE A 197 -8.71 8.18 16.80
N ILE A 198 -9.76 9.00 16.71
CA ILE A 198 -11.14 8.56 16.90
C ILE A 198 -11.52 7.52 15.84
N THR A 199 -11.19 7.78 14.57
CA THR A 199 -11.50 6.84 13.48
C THR A 199 -10.77 5.50 13.62
N ALA A 200 -9.53 5.51 14.11
CA ALA A 200 -8.76 4.29 14.37
C ALA A 200 -9.34 3.42 15.50
N MET A 201 -10.20 3.97 16.36
CA MET A 201 -10.86 3.20 17.43
C MET A 201 -12.15 2.50 17.02
N ILE A 202 -12.81 2.98 15.96
CA ILE A 202 -14.13 2.51 15.54
C ILE A 202 -14.14 0.99 15.31
N PRO A 203 -13.17 0.40 14.56
CA PRO A 203 -13.14 -1.03 14.38
C PRO A 203 -12.56 -1.73 15.62
N VAL A 204 -13.40 -2.52 16.31
CA VAL A 204 -12.99 -3.31 17.48
C VAL A 204 -12.56 -4.72 17.08
N ARG A 205 -13.16 -5.28 16.02
CA ARG A 205 -12.85 -6.62 15.50
C ARG A 205 -12.12 -6.54 14.16
N ILE A 206 -11.34 -7.57 13.87
CA ILE A 206 -10.58 -7.65 12.61
C ILE A 206 -11.49 -7.65 11.37
N ASN A 207 -12.68 -8.25 11.46
CA ASN A 207 -13.67 -8.21 10.37
C ASN A 207 -14.18 -6.79 10.10
N ASP A 208 -14.28 -5.95 11.13
CA ASP A 208 -14.69 -4.56 10.97
C ASP A 208 -13.60 -3.76 10.24
N VAL A 209 -12.32 -4.06 10.51
CA VAL A 209 -11.18 -3.48 9.79
C VAL A 209 -11.24 -3.83 8.30
N PHE A 210 -11.49 -5.09 7.96
CA PHE A 210 -11.63 -5.51 6.56
C PHE A 210 -12.84 -4.85 5.88
N ALA A 211 -13.97 -4.74 6.57
CA ALA A 211 -15.16 -4.08 6.03
C ALA A 211 -14.91 -2.59 5.74
N VAL A 212 -14.23 -1.88 6.65
CA VAL A 212 -13.79 -0.49 6.42
C VAL A 212 -12.81 -0.42 5.24
N GLY A 213 -11.87 -1.37 5.14
CA GLY A 213 -10.97 -1.50 4.00
C GLY A 213 -11.71 -1.62 2.67
N ASP A 214 -12.71 -2.49 2.57
CA ASP A 214 -13.53 -2.66 1.36
C ASP A 214 -14.33 -1.40 0.98
N VAL A 215 -14.77 -0.62 1.97
CA VAL A 215 -15.42 0.68 1.72
C VAL A 215 -14.39 1.68 1.18
N ILE A 216 -13.21 1.76 1.80
CA ILE A 216 -12.12 2.63 1.35
C ILE A 216 -11.67 2.27 -0.07
N GLY A 217 -11.49 0.99 -0.38
CA GLY A 217 -11.13 0.55 -1.72
C GLY A 217 -12.16 0.97 -2.77
N ARG A 218 -13.46 0.79 -2.47
CA ARG A 218 -14.54 1.25 -3.36
C ARG A 218 -14.55 2.77 -3.54
N MET A 219 -14.35 3.53 -2.47
CA MET A 219 -14.23 4.99 -2.53
C MET A 219 -13.00 5.42 -3.33
N GLY A 220 -11.87 4.73 -3.18
CA GLY A 220 -10.63 4.98 -3.91
C GLY A 220 -10.81 4.83 -5.42
N ILE A 221 -11.50 3.77 -5.87
CA ILE A 221 -11.84 3.59 -7.29
C ILE A 221 -12.69 4.75 -7.80
N LEU A 222 -13.72 5.12 -7.04
CA LEU A 222 -14.63 6.20 -7.42
C LEU A 222 -13.89 7.54 -7.51
N LEU A 223 -13.03 7.84 -6.53
CA LEU A 223 -12.18 9.03 -6.54
C LEU A 223 -11.20 9.02 -7.71
N PHE A 224 -10.56 7.88 -8.01
CA PHE A 224 -9.63 7.76 -9.12
C PHE A 224 -10.32 8.02 -10.46
N PHE A 225 -11.51 7.44 -10.69
CA PHE A 225 -12.31 7.71 -11.88
C PHE A 225 -12.72 9.18 -11.95
N LEU A 226 -13.20 9.75 -10.84
CA LEU A 226 -13.62 11.15 -10.78
C LEU A 226 -12.45 12.11 -11.10
N LEU A 227 -11.30 11.91 -10.47
CA LEU A 227 -10.09 12.72 -10.68
C LEU A 227 -9.58 12.59 -12.12
N SER A 228 -9.51 11.37 -12.64
CA SER A 228 -9.06 11.12 -14.02
C SER A 228 -9.97 11.79 -15.04
N VAL A 229 -11.29 11.73 -14.84
CA VAL A 229 -12.26 12.38 -15.73
C VAL A 229 -12.17 13.90 -15.63
N LEU A 230 -12.12 14.45 -14.41
CA LEU A 230 -12.01 15.90 -14.19
C LEU A 230 -10.75 16.48 -14.82
N LEU A 231 -9.58 15.83 -14.62
CA LEU A 231 -8.32 16.25 -15.23
C LEU A 231 -8.38 16.16 -16.76
N SER A 232 -9.01 15.12 -17.31
CA SER A 232 -9.19 14.97 -18.76
C SER A 232 -10.06 16.08 -19.34
N VAL A 233 -11.16 16.42 -18.66
CA VAL A 233 -12.06 17.52 -19.07
C VAL A 233 -11.34 18.86 -19.02
N VAL A 234 -10.59 19.15 -17.96
CA VAL A 234 -9.80 20.39 -17.85
C VAL A 234 -8.75 20.49 -18.95
N LEU A 235 -8.08 19.38 -19.29
CA LEU A 235 -7.12 19.34 -20.41
C LEU A 235 -7.77 19.62 -21.76
N ILE A 236 -8.97 19.08 -22.02
CA ILE A 236 -9.72 19.35 -23.25
C ILE A 236 -10.11 20.82 -23.33
N ILE A 237 -10.59 21.41 -22.23
CA ILE A 237 -10.96 22.83 -22.15
C ILE A 237 -9.73 23.71 -22.38
N ARG A 238 -8.61 23.43 -21.70
CA ARG A 238 -7.35 24.18 -21.89
C ARG A 238 -6.83 24.08 -23.33
N LYS A 239 -6.86 22.90 -23.95
CA LYS A 239 -6.46 22.72 -25.35
C LYS A 239 -7.36 23.50 -26.32
N LYS A 240 -8.67 23.59 -26.05
CA LYS A 240 -9.60 24.40 -26.85
C LYS A 240 -9.35 25.91 -26.69
N VAL A 241 -9.12 26.39 -25.47
CA VAL A 241 -8.84 27.80 -25.19
C VAL A 241 -7.49 28.24 -25.75
N LEU A 242 -6.45 27.40 -25.62
CA LEU A 242 -5.13 27.68 -26.22
C LEU A 242 -5.14 27.66 -27.75
N LYS A 243 -6.03 26.86 -28.38
CA LYS A 243 -6.24 26.88 -29.84
C LYS A 243 -7.04 28.08 -30.35
N GLN A 244 -7.75 28.81 -29.49
CA GLN A 244 -8.48 30.03 -29.86
C GLN A 244 -7.65 31.31 -29.72
N ASN A 245 -6.50 31.24 -29.04
CA ASN A 245 -5.57 32.36 -28.84
C ASN A 245 -4.30 32.28 -29.72
N VAL A 246 -4.33 31.44 -30.77
CA VAL A 246 -3.33 31.35 -31.85
C VAL A 246 -4.07 31.46 -33.17
#